data_AF-A0A832JAD4-F1
#
_entry.id   AF-A0A832JAD4-F1
#
_cell.length_a   1.000
_cell.length_b   1.000
_cell.length_c   1.000
_cell.angle_alpha   90.00
_cell.angle_beta   90.00
_cell.angle_gamma   90.00
#
_symmetry.space_group_name_H-M   'P 1'
#
loop_
_entity.id
_entity.type
_entity.pdbx_description
1 polymer ?
#
loop_
_entity_poly.entity_id
_entity_poly.type
_entity_poly.pdbx_seq_one_letter_code
_entity_poly.pdbx_strand_id
1 'polypeptide(L)'
;MDERKDVEKTIIETLKQYPYGLSISELAKILKINRVTLSKYLDILREKGMINYRPIGRAKVWFVSEDINILEAIFGESDLNRILRKNNNNTYHIGDIKFVLLPSEIIQDLYLV
;
A
#
# COMPACT_ATOMS: atom_id res chain seq x y z
N MET A 1 -5.84 1.52 -29.63
CA MET A 1 -5.88 0.97 -28.27
C MET A 1 -4.44 0.63 -27.92
N ASP A 2 -3.88 1.21 -26.85
CA ASP A 2 -2.45 1.09 -26.51
C ASP A 2 -2.28 -0.10 -25.56
N GLU A 3 -1.77 -1.22 -26.10
CA GLU A 3 -1.61 -2.51 -25.40
C GLU A 3 -0.86 -2.36 -24.05
N ARG A 4 0.04 -1.38 -23.94
CA ARG A 4 0.76 -1.09 -22.67
C ARG A 4 -0.15 -0.55 -21.58
N LYS A 5 -1.08 0.35 -21.93
CA LYS A 5 -2.03 0.92 -20.96
C LYS A 5 -3.00 -0.15 -20.45
N ASP A 6 -3.33 -1.12 -21.28
CA ASP A 6 -4.20 -2.23 -20.90
C ASP A 6 -3.52 -3.15 -19.87
N VAL A 7 -2.22 -3.43 -20.03
CA VAL A 7 -1.44 -4.22 -19.05
C VAL A 7 -1.30 -3.48 -17.72
N GLU A 8 -0.94 -2.19 -17.75
CA GLU A 8 -0.81 -1.36 -16.54
C GLU A 8 -2.11 -1.32 -15.73
N LYS A 9 -3.24 -1.09 -16.42
CA LYS A 9 -4.56 -1.08 -15.81
C LYS A 9 -4.90 -2.43 -15.16
N THR A 10 -4.65 -3.53 -15.87
CA THR A 10 -4.93 -4.88 -15.37
C THR A 10 -4.13 -5.19 -14.10
N ILE A 11 -2.85 -4.76 -14.03
CA ILE A 11 -2.01 -4.92 -12.84
C ILE A 11 -2.61 -4.17 -11.65
N ILE A 12 -3.00 -2.90 -11.84
CA ILE A 12 -3.59 -2.09 -10.77
C ILE A 12 -4.91 -2.69 -10.30
N GLU A 13 -5.80 -3.05 -11.22
CA GLU A 13 -7.09 -3.67 -10.89
C GLU A 13 -6.93 -4.98 -10.12
N THR A 14 -5.93 -5.78 -10.49
CA THR A 14 -5.61 -6.99 -9.74
C THR A 14 -5.14 -6.64 -8.33
N LEU A 15 -4.18 -5.73 -8.17
CA LEU A 15 -3.67 -5.34 -6.85
C LEU A 15 -4.76 -4.74 -5.94
N LYS A 16 -5.75 -4.02 -6.48
CA LYS A 16 -6.91 -3.52 -5.71
C LYS A 16 -7.75 -4.64 -5.06
N GLN A 17 -7.76 -5.83 -5.66
CA GLN A 17 -8.48 -6.99 -5.10
C GLN A 17 -7.70 -7.67 -3.96
N TYR A 18 -6.42 -7.31 -3.75
CA TYR A 18 -5.56 -7.88 -2.73
C TYR A 18 -4.92 -6.76 -1.87
N PRO A 19 -5.65 -6.23 -0.86
CA PRO A 19 -5.16 -5.11 -0.03
C PRO A 19 -3.84 -5.41 0.71
N TYR A 20 -3.58 -6.68 1.03
CA TYR A 20 -2.32 -7.12 1.64
C TYR A 20 -1.15 -7.23 0.65
N GLY A 21 -1.40 -6.95 -0.62
CA GLY A 21 -0.44 -7.02 -1.71
C GLY A 21 -0.13 -8.44 -2.17
N LEU A 22 0.64 -8.53 -3.25
CA LEU A 22 1.04 -9.77 -3.89
C LEU A 22 2.53 -9.77 -4.23
N SER A 23 3.18 -10.92 -4.10
CA SER A 23 4.52 -11.11 -4.65
C SER A 23 4.50 -11.14 -6.18
N ILE A 24 5.65 -10.88 -6.80
CA ILE A 24 5.79 -10.99 -8.26
C ILE A 24 5.44 -12.39 -8.79
N SER A 25 5.66 -13.43 -7.97
CA SER A 25 5.34 -14.81 -8.33
C SER A 25 3.84 -15.06 -8.38
N GLU A 26 3.09 -14.49 -7.44
CA GLU A 26 1.62 -14.59 -7.39
C GLU A 26 0.99 -13.76 -8.51
N LEU A 27 1.44 -12.52 -8.70
CA LEU A 27 0.99 -11.67 -9.80
C LEU A 27 1.23 -12.31 -11.16
N ALA A 28 2.42 -12.87 -11.40
CA ALA A 28 2.73 -13.56 -12.67
C ALA A 28 1.80 -14.75 -12.91
N LYS A 29 1.41 -15.47 -11.85
CA LYS A 29 0.49 -16.61 -11.93
C LYS A 29 -0.94 -16.15 -12.24
N ILE A 30 -1.42 -15.09 -11.58
CA ILE A 30 -2.77 -14.56 -11.75
C ILE A 30 -2.94 -13.92 -13.14
N LEU A 31 -2.01 -13.03 -13.49
CA LEU A 31 -2.05 -12.26 -14.73
C LEU A 31 -1.61 -13.07 -15.96
N LYS A 32 -0.98 -14.23 -15.76
CA LYS A 32 -0.33 -15.04 -16.80
C LYS A 32 0.71 -14.24 -17.59
N ILE A 33 1.41 -13.31 -16.93
CA ILE A 33 2.49 -12.50 -17.50
C ILE A 33 3.84 -13.06 -17.01
N ASN A 34 4.84 -13.08 -17.90
CA ASN A 34 6.20 -13.47 -17.53
C ASN A 34 6.76 -12.54 -16.43
N ARG A 35 7.42 -13.11 -15.41
CA ARG A 35 7.98 -12.37 -14.26
C ARG A 35 8.93 -11.23 -14.66
N VAL A 36 9.75 -11.42 -15.70
CA VAL A 36 10.68 -10.39 -16.18
C VAL A 36 9.91 -9.20 -16.77
N THR A 37 8.93 -9.47 -17.62
CA THR A 37 8.04 -8.45 -18.19
C THR A 37 7.25 -7.75 -17.09
N LEU A 38 6.68 -8.52 -16.18
CA LEU A 38 5.91 -7.99 -15.06
C LEU A 38 6.76 -7.10 -14.15
N SER A 39 8.03 -7.46 -13.88
CA SER A 39 8.94 -6.61 -13.11
C SER A 39 9.08 -5.23 -13.73
N LYS A 40 9.27 -5.16 -15.06
CA LYS A 40 9.38 -3.87 -15.77
C LYS A 40 8.13 -3.02 -15.61
N TYR A 41 6.95 -3.62 -15.76
CA TYR A 41 5.69 -2.89 -15.57
C TYR A 41 5.50 -2.43 -14.11
N LEU A 42 5.86 -3.27 -13.14
CA LEU A 42 5.78 -2.91 -11.73
C LEU A 42 6.74 -1.75 -11.39
N ASP A 43 7.95 -1.76 -11.95
CA ASP A 43 8.91 -0.67 -11.77
C ASP A 43 8.39 0.64 -12.39
N ILE A 44 7.84 0.59 -13.62
CA ILE A 44 7.21 1.76 -14.29
C ILE A 44 6.04 2.31 -13.47
N LEU A 45 5.13 1.43 -13.00
CA LEU A 45 3.97 1.84 -12.21
C LEU A 45 4.38 2.45 -10.87
N ARG A 46 5.47 1.95 -10.28
CA ARG A 46 6.04 2.51 -9.04
C ARG A 46 6.69 3.86 -9.27
N GLU A 47 7.42 4.04 -10.37
CA GLU A 47 7.96 5.35 -10.76
C GLU A 47 6.84 6.38 -10.99
N LYS A 48 5.68 5.92 -11.51
CA LYS A 48 4.46 6.73 -11.64
C LYS A 48 3.73 6.99 -10.31
N GLY A 49 4.20 6.42 -9.20
CA GLY A 49 3.56 6.53 -7.88
C GLY A 49 2.29 5.68 -7.69
N MET A 50 1.84 4.93 -8.70
CA MET A 50 0.57 4.19 -8.67
C MET A 50 0.59 2.96 -7.75
N ILE A 51 1.77 2.38 -7.57
CA ILE A 51 1.96 1.20 -6.72
C ILE A 51 3.26 1.34 -5.92
N ASN A 52 3.36 0.59 -4.83
CA ASN A 52 4.60 0.45 -4.07
C ASN A 52 4.81 -1.01 -3.66
N TYR A 53 5.93 -1.29 -2.97
CA TYR A 53 6.17 -2.61 -2.40
C TYR A 53 6.76 -2.53 -1.00
N ARG A 54 6.54 -3.61 -0.23
CA ARG A 54 7.22 -3.86 1.05
C ARG A 54 8.02 -5.16 0.99
N PRO A 55 9.20 -5.23 1.62
CA PRO A 55 9.92 -6.49 1.76
C PRO A 55 9.23 -7.39 2.78
N ILE A 56 8.92 -8.63 2.41
CA ILE A 56 8.51 -9.70 3.33
C ILE A 56 9.46 -10.87 3.12
N GLY A 57 10.37 -11.09 4.09
CA GLY A 57 11.50 -11.99 3.92
C GLY A 57 12.34 -11.59 2.72
N ARG A 58 12.42 -12.47 1.71
CA ARG A 58 13.16 -12.21 0.45
C ARG A 58 12.27 -11.72 -0.69
N ALA A 59 10.95 -11.62 -0.49
CA ALA A 59 10.00 -11.24 -1.53
C ALA A 59 9.65 -9.75 -1.44
N LYS A 60 9.52 -9.10 -2.61
CA LYS A 60 8.79 -7.84 -2.72
C LYS A 60 7.30 -8.15 -2.82
N VAL A 61 6.51 -7.63 -1.89
CA VAL A 61 5.05 -7.70 -1.91
C VAL A 61 4.53 -6.34 -2.37
N TRP A 62 3.94 -6.32 -3.56
CA TRP A 62 3.47 -5.13 -4.25
C TRP A 62 2.02 -4.83 -3.89
N PHE A 63 1.66 -3.57 -3.75
CA PHE A 63 0.33 -3.09 -3.41
C PHE A 63 0.06 -1.76 -4.12
N VAL A 64 -1.21 -1.41 -4.31
CA VAL A 64 -1.57 -0.08 -4.84
C VAL A 64 -1.13 0.98 -3.85
N SER A 65 -0.48 2.03 -4.33
CA SER A 65 -0.21 3.19 -3.49
C SER A 65 -1.55 3.82 -3.16
N GLU A 66 -2.00 3.61 -1.93
CA GLU A 66 -3.09 4.40 -1.39
C GLU A 66 -2.45 5.70 -0.89
N ASP A 67 -2.94 6.85 -1.38
CA ASP A 67 -2.75 8.12 -0.68
C ASP A 67 -3.56 8.01 0.62
N ILE A 68 -3.02 7.25 1.57
CA ILE A 68 -3.64 7.14 2.89
C ILE A 68 -3.43 8.49 3.53
N ASN A 69 -4.50 9.28 3.53
CA ASN A 69 -4.56 10.43 4.41
C ASN A 69 -4.29 9.90 5.82
N ILE A 70 -3.30 10.48 6.51
CA ILE A 70 -2.91 10.01 7.84
C ILE A 70 -4.12 10.02 8.80
N LEU A 71 -5.08 10.91 8.55
CA LEU A 71 -6.35 10.97 9.28
C LEU A 71 -7.24 9.76 8.97
N GLU A 72 -7.29 9.29 7.72
CA GLU A 72 -8.02 8.06 7.37
C GLU A 72 -7.33 6.80 7.93
N ALA A 73 -5.99 6.79 8.00
CA ALA A 73 -5.24 5.73 8.68
C ALA A 73 -5.51 5.67 10.18
N ILE A 74 -5.63 6.84 10.83
CA ILE A 74 -5.78 6.96 12.29
C ILE A 74 -7.25 6.84 12.72
N PHE A 75 -8.18 7.40 11.94
CA PHE A 75 -9.59 7.54 12.32
C PHE A 75 -10.55 6.76 11.41
N GLY A 76 -10.08 6.16 10.32
CA GLY A 76 -10.91 5.34 9.42
C GLY A 76 -11.12 3.93 9.96
N GLU A 77 -12.14 3.24 9.44
CA GLU A 77 -12.46 1.84 9.76
C GLU A 77 -11.50 0.84 9.08
N SER A 78 -10.23 1.22 8.86
CA SER A 78 -9.25 0.36 8.21
C SER A 78 -8.70 -0.70 9.18
N ASP A 79 -8.32 -1.86 8.64
CA ASP A 79 -7.66 -2.97 9.36
C ASP A 79 -6.32 -2.57 10.03
N LEU A 80 -5.80 -1.37 9.75
CA LEU A 80 -4.57 -0.80 10.34
C LEU A 80 -4.69 -0.47 11.83
N ASN A 81 -5.91 -0.49 12.38
CA ASN A 81 -6.17 -0.36 13.81
C ASN A 81 -5.60 -1.52 14.68
N ARG A 82 -4.91 -2.49 14.06
CA ARG A 82 -4.32 -3.64 14.75
C ARG A 82 -2.96 -3.33 15.38
N ILE A 83 -3.06 -2.86 16.62
CA ILE A 83 -2.11 -3.01 17.72
C ILE A 83 -0.90 -2.07 17.66
N LEU A 84 -0.95 -0.99 18.44
CA LEU A 84 0.22 -0.14 18.71
C LEU A 84 1.25 -0.85 19.58
N ARG A 85 0.78 -1.63 20.57
CA ARG A 85 1.64 -2.39 21.48
C ARG A 85 0.81 -3.41 22.26
N LYS A 86 1.28 -4.65 22.36
CA LYS A 86 0.77 -5.65 23.32
C LYS A 86 1.77 -5.75 24.48
N ASN A 87 1.37 -5.32 25.66
CA ASN A 87 2.02 -5.74 26.92
C ASN A 87 1.04 -6.71 27.62
N ASN A 88 1.54 -7.60 28.47
CA ASN A 88 0.91 -8.84 28.91
C ASN A 88 -0.51 -8.72 29.51
N ASN A 89 -0.99 -7.50 29.82
CA ASN A 89 -2.34 -7.26 30.33
C ASN A 89 -3.16 -6.20 29.57
N ASN A 90 -2.56 -5.40 28.66
CA ASN A 90 -3.28 -4.29 28.01
C ASN A 90 -3.06 -4.31 26.49
N THR A 91 -4.17 -4.27 25.75
CA THR A 91 -4.21 -4.01 24.31
C THR A 91 -4.51 -2.53 24.11
N TYR A 92 -3.67 -1.82 23.36
CA TYR A 92 -3.90 -0.42 22.98
C TYR A 92 -4.25 -0.37 21.49
N HIS A 93 -5.42 0.18 21.18
CA HIS A 93 -5.88 0.47 19.83
C HIS A 93 -5.43 1.87 19.40
N ILE A 94 -5.28 2.10 18.09
CA ILE A 94 -4.98 3.44 17.56
C ILE A 94 -6.06 4.45 17.96
N GLY A 95 -7.33 4.03 17.95
CA GLY A 95 -8.45 4.83 18.44
C GLY A 95 -8.38 5.23 19.92
N ASP A 96 -7.53 4.60 20.73
CA ASP A 96 -7.33 5.00 22.14
C ASP A 96 -6.40 6.22 22.29
N ILE A 97 -5.75 6.67 21.20
CA ILE A 97 -4.89 7.85 21.21
C ILE A 97 -5.75 9.10 21.42
N LYS A 98 -5.54 9.79 22.54
CA LYS A 98 -6.24 11.05 22.87
C LYS A 98 -5.64 12.28 22.18
N PHE A 99 -4.36 12.25 21.85
CA PHE A 99 -3.66 13.34 21.15
C PHE A 99 -2.37 12.83 20.48
N VAL A 100 -1.98 13.44 19.36
CA VAL A 100 -0.71 13.20 18.66
C VAL A 100 0.06 14.52 18.63
N LEU A 101 1.35 14.50 18.93
CA LEU A 101 2.24 15.65 18.77
C LEU A 101 2.92 15.53 17.40
N LEU A 102 2.62 16.46 16.51
CA LEU A 102 3.25 16.55 15.20
C LEU A 102 4.04 17.86 15.09
N PRO A 103 5.26 17.83 14.53
CA PRO A 103 5.96 19.04 14.09
C PRO A 103 5.08 19.86 13.15
N SER A 104 5.12 21.19 13.29
CA SER A 104 4.24 22.10 12.54
C SER A 104 4.44 22.01 11.02
N GLU A 105 5.62 21.61 10.59
CA GLU A 105 5.99 21.42 9.18
C GLU A 105 5.11 20.33 8.54
N ILE A 106 4.82 19.25 9.28
CA ILE A 106 4.00 18.13 8.80
C ILE A 106 2.54 18.56 8.62
N ILE A 107 2.05 19.47 9.48
CA ILE A 107 0.67 19.98 9.40
C ILE A 107 0.46 20.78 8.11
N GLN A 108 1.47 21.56 7.67
CA GLN A 108 1.36 22.38 6.47
C GLN A 108 1.20 21.52 5.21
N ASP A 109 1.96 20.43 5.11
CA ASP A 109 1.86 19.49 3.99
C ASP A 109 0.51 18.73 3.98
N LEU A 110 -0.10 18.53 5.15
CA LEU A 110 -1.34 17.78 5.30
C LEU A 110 -2.62 18.59 4.98
N TYR A 111 -2.57 19.92 5.08
CA TYR A 111 -3.71 20.81 4.84
C TYR A 111 -3.74 21.44 3.42
N LEU A 112 -2.73 21.15 2.59
CA LEU A 112 -2.59 21.73 1.24
C LEU A 112 -2.94 20.75 0.10
N VAL A 113 -3.70 19.68 0.38
CA VAL A 113 -4.26 18.75 -0.61
C VAL A 113 -5.76 18.96 -0.76
#